data_AF-A0A2M7KRQ5-F1
#
_entry.id   AF-A0A2M7KRQ5-F1
#
_cell.length_a   1.000
_cell.length_b   1.000
_cell.length_c   1.000
_cell.angle_alpha   90.00
_cell.angle_beta   90.00
_cell.angle_gamma   90.00
#
_symmetry.space_group_name_H-M   'P 1'
#
loop_
_entity.id
_entity.type
_entity.pdbx_description
1 polymer ?
#
loop_
_entity_poly.entity_id
_entity_poly.type
_entity_poly.pdbx_seq_one_letter_code
_entity_poly.pdbx_strand_id
1 'polypeptide(L)'
;MTPLSPTLEWYALHTRSRHEKMVEQSLAQKDFTVFLPTVEVKSRRRDRRKLYQKPLFPGYLFVETLLLPEHHAAIRKTPGICSILGLGHEGGPTPVPRDQVESLRVLVGSGTDLDPYEYLKEGQYVEVVAGPLKGATGILVEKQRKKQRLIVSLDIMNQAVSASLEACEVEPYRKS
;
A
#
# COMPACT_ATOMS: atom_id res chain seq x y z
N MET A 1 13.76 -7.20 -29.87
CA MET A 1 13.91 -7.34 -28.42
C MET A 1 14.35 -6.00 -27.88
N THR A 2 13.44 -5.23 -27.30
CA THR A 2 13.77 -3.95 -26.65
C THR A 2 14.61 -4.27 -25.41
N PRO A 3 15.77 -3.63 -25.19
CA PRO A 3 16.46 -3.79 -23.92
C PRO A 3 15.53 -3.27 -22.82
N LEU A 4 15.23 -4.11 -21.83
CA LEU A 4 14.54 -3.68 -20.61
C LEU A 4 15.47 -2.67 -19.94
N SER A 5 15.23 -1.38 -20.17
CA SER A 5 15.83 -0.34 -19.34
C SER A 5 15.41 -0.63 -17.89
N PRO A 6 16.33 -0.58 -16.92
CA PRO A 6 15.96 -0.82 -15.53
C PRO A 6 14.94 0.25 -15.12
N THR A 7 13.70 -0.18 -14.88
CA THR A 7 12.61 0.69 -14.45
C THR A 7 12.49 0.67 -12.93
N LEU A 8 12.19 1.83 -12.35
CA LEU A 8 11.89 1.93 -10.92
C LEU A 8 10.58 1.21 -10.62
N GLU A 9 10.68 0.22 -9.73
CA GLU A 9 9.54 -0.59 -9.29
C GLU A 9 9.39 -0.50 -7.77
N TRP A 10 8.15 -0.69 -7.31
CA TRP A 10 7.84 -0.73 -5.89
C TRP A 10 8.02 -2.13 -5.33
N TYR A 11 8.60 -2.24 -4.14
CA TYR A 11 8.78 -3.51 -3.44
C TYR A 11 8.23 -3.41 -2.03
N ALA A 12 7.49 -4.43 -1.59
CA ALA A 12 7.00 -4.52 -0.23
C ALA A 12 8.09 -5.07 0.70
N LEU A 13 8.35 -4.38 1.80
CA LEU A 13 9.28 -4.76 2.84
C LEU A 13 8.50 -5.24 4.06
N HIS A 14 8.94 -6.37 4.62
CA HIS A 14 8.47 -6.85 5.91
C HIS A 14 9.45 -6.41 7.00
N THR A 15 8.94 -5.75 8.02
CA THR A 15 9.72 -5.25 9.17
C THR A 15 9.31 -5.93 10.45
N ARG A 16 10.20 -5.85 11.45
CA ARG A 16 9.84 -6.17 12.83
C ARG A 16 8.68 -5.29 13.28
N SER A 17 7.81 -5.86 14.11
CA SER A 17 6.66 -5.13 14.66
C SER A 17 7.10 -3.80 15.29
N ARG A 18 6.41 -2.70 14.97
CA ARG A 18 6.64 -1.34 15.50
C ARG A 18 7.96 -0.68 15.07
N HIS A 19 8.69 -1.26 14.12
CA HIS A 19 9.93 -0.67 13.58
C HIS A 19 9.70 0.07 12.26
N GLU A 20 8.46 0.12 11.75
CA GLU A 20 8.12 0.64 10.42
C GLU A 20 8.64 2.07 10.22
N LYS A 21 8.38 2.97 11.19
CA LYS A 21 8.83 4.37 11.15
C LYS A 21 10.35 4.52 11.23
N MET A 22 11.02 3.66 11.99
CA MET A 22 12.48 3.69 12.10
C MET A 22 13.13 3.22 10.80
N VAL A 23 12.56 2.18 10.17
CA VAL A 23 13.01 1.68 8.87
C VAL A 23 12.78 2.72 7.78
N GLU A 24 11.61 3.36 7.75
CA GLU A 24 11.31 4.47 6.83
C GLU A 24 12.37 5.57 6.91
N GLN A 25 12.65 6.07 8.12
CA GLN A 25 13.66 7.10 8.35
C GLN A 25 15.07 6.64 7.92
N SER A 26 15.44 5.41 8.25
CA SER A 26 16.76 4.86 7.94
C SER A 26 16.97 4.68 6.43
N LEU A 27 15.92 4.33 5.70
CA LEU A 27 15.96 4.20 4.24
C LEU A 27 15.95 5.57 3.56
N ALA A 28 15.16 6.52 4.07
CA ALA A 28 15.15 7.90 3.57
C ALA A 28 16.54 8.57 3.71
N GLN A 29 17.27 8.30 4.80
CA GLN A 29 18.66 8.76 4.99
C GLN A 29 19.67 8.14 4.00
N LYS A 30 19.29 7.04 3.33
CA LYS A 30 20.07 6.38 2.29
C LYS A 30 19.55 6.73 0.88
N ASP A 31 18.78 7.81 0.76
CA ASP A 31 18.19 8.31 -0.49
C ASP A 31 17.22 7.34 -1.19
N PHE A 32 16.62 6.40 -0.44
CA PHE A 32 15.53 5.58 -0.96
C PHE A 32 14.20 6.33 -0.89
N THR A 33 13.41 6.21 -1.97
CA THR A 33 12.01 6.64 -1.97
C THR A 33 11.17 5.58 -1.27
N VAL A 34 10.53 5.96 -0.16
CA VAL A 34 9.77 5.06 0.71
C VAL A 34 8.34 5.54 0.86
N PHE A 35 7.42 4.60 0.99
CA PHE A 35 6.03 4.87 1.31
C PHE A 35 5.58 3.97 2.47
N LEU A 36 5.27 4.58 3.62
CA LEU A 36 4.62 3.93 4.75
C LEU A 36 3.15 4.39 4.82
N PRO A 37 2.18 3.54 4.43
CA PRO A 37 0.78 3.92 4.53
C PRO A 37 0.37 3.99 6.01
N THR A 38 -0.10 5.16 6.46
CA THR A 38 -0.57 5.37 7.83
C THR A 38 -1.96 5.99 7.87
N VAL A 39 -2.71 5.71 8.93
CA VAL A 39 -4.06 6.26 9.16
C VAL A 39 -4.14 6.92 10.53
N GLU A 40 -4.91 7.99 10.64
CA GLU A 40 -5.15 8.66 11.92
C GLU A 40 -6.20 7.91 12.74
N VAL A 41 -5.86 7.63 14.00
CA VAL A 41 -6.76 6.95 14.94
C VAL A 41 -6.96 7.83 16.17
N LYS A 42 -8.22 7.92 16.62
CA LYS A 42 -8.58 8.59 17.88
C LYS A 42 -8.09 7.75 19.05
N SER A 43 -7.29 8.34 19.94
CA SER A 43 -6.87 7.71 21.18
C SER A 43 -8.07 7.34 22.07
N ARG A 44 -8.14 6.07 22.51
CA ARG A 44 -9.13 5.57 23.48
C ARG A 44 -8.81 5.94 24.93
N ARG A 45 -7.63 6.51 25.23
CA ARG A 45 -7.25 6.86 26.61
C ARG A 45 -7.94 8.16 27.03
N ARG A 46 -8.62 8.12 28.18
CA ARG A 46 -9.47 9.20 28.76
C ARG A 46 -8.80 10.58 28.88
N ASP A 47 -7.48 10.67 28.86
CA ASP A 47 -6.77 11.90 29.22
C ASP A 47 -6.12 12.67 28.05
N ARG A 48 -6.12 12.16 26.81
CA ARG A 48 -5.58 12.93 25.68
C ARG A 48 -6.35 12.65 24.40
N ARG A 49 -7.11 13.65 23.95
CA ARG A 49 -7.69 13.79 22.60
C ARG A 49 -6.61 13.92 21.51
N LYS A 50 -5.51 13.16 21.60
CA LYS A 50 -4.44 13.16 20.60
C LYS A 50 -4.80 12.14 19.52
N LEU A 51 -4.90 12.61 18.28
CA LEU A 51 -4.84 11.76 17.09
C LEU A 51 -3.43 11.17 17.03
N TYR A 52 -3.33 9.88 16.70
CA TYR A 52 -2.05 9.25 16.44
C TYR A 52 -2.11 8.47 15.13
N GLN A 53 -0.99 8.48 14.40
CA GLN A 53 -0.86 7.73 13.16
C GLN A 53 -0.47 6.28 13.44
N LYS A 54 -1.23 5.35 12.89
CA LYS A 54 -0.98 3.91 12.92
C LYS A 54 -0.68 3.44 11.48
N PRO A 55 0.28 2.52 11.26
CA PRO A 55 0.43 1.86 9.97
C PRO A 55 -0.87 1.17 9.53
N LEU A 56 -1.27 1.40 8.27
CA LEU A 56 -2.43 0.76 7.66
C LEU A 56 -2.22 -0.76 7.57
N PHE A 57 -1.00 -1.16 7.19
CA PHE A 57 -0.53 -2.54 7.15
C PHE A 57 0.61 -2.71 8.16
N PRO A 58 0.32 -3.15 9.40
CA PRO A 58 1.36 -3.32 10.42
C PRO A 58 2.44 -4.29 9.97
N GLY A 59 3.71 -3.92 10.18
CA GLY A 59 4.87 -4.69 9.73
C GLY A 59 5.27 -4.50 8.27
N TYR A 60 4.62 -3.60 7.52
CA TYR A 60 4.90 -3.40 6.10
C TYR A 60 5.12 -1.94 5.70
N LEU A 61 6.01 -1.74 4.73
CA LEU A 61 6.20 -0.50 4.00
C LEU A 61 6.65 -0.81 2.56
N PHE A 62 6.64 0.20 1.70
CA PHE A 62 7.02 0.07 0.29
C PHE A 62 8.26 0.89 -0.01
N VAL A 63 9.14 0.38 -0.87
CA VAL A 63 10.33 1.10 -1.36
C VAL A 63 10.35 1.07 -2.88
N GLU A 64 10.65 2.20 -3.51
CA GLU A 64 10.83 2.30 -4.97
C GLU A 64 12.33 2.17 -5.30
N THR A 65 12.70 1.19 -6.11
CA THR A 65 14.11 0.91 -6.44
C THR A 65 14.26 0.12 -7.74
N LEU A 66 15.45 0.21 -8.35
CA LEU A 66 15.88 -0.64 -9.47
C LEU A 66 16.30 -2.06 -9.03
N LEU A 67 16.28 -2.32 -7.72
CA LEU A 67 16.69 -3.58 -7.10
C LEU A 67 18.09 -4.07 -7.53
N LEU A 68 19.01 -3.14 -7.79
CA LEU A 68 20.41 -3.46 -8.04
C LEU A 68 21.00 -4.22 -6.82
N PRO A 69 22.03 -5.08 -7.01
CA PRO A 69 22.61 -5.86 -5.90
C PRO A 69 23.04 -5.00 -4.69
N GLU A 70 23.57 -3.81 -4.95
CA GLU A 70 23.92 -2.82 -3.92
C GLU A 70 22.70 -2.26 -3.18
N HIS A 71 21.62 -1.91 -3.88
CA HIS A 71 20.37 -1.45 -3.27
C HIS A 71 19.73 -2.55 -2.44
N HIS A 72 19.68 -3.76 -2.98
CA HIS A 72 19.16 -4.94 -2.30
C HIS A 72 19.95 -5.24 -1.00
N ALA A 73 21.28 -5.18 -1.05
CA ALA A 73 22.12 -5.33 0.13
C ALA A 73 21.94 -4.17 1.12
N ALA A 74 21.83 -2.93 0.66
CA ALA A 74 21.63 -1.75 1.49
C ALA A 74 20.30 -1.79 2.24
N ILE A 75 19.23 -2.26 1.59
CA ILE A 75 17.91 -2.50 2.19
C ILE A 75 18.03 -3.61 3.24
N ARG A 76 18.54 -4.80 2.89
CA ARG A 76 18.66 -5.93 3.85
C ARG A 76 19.51 -5.61 5.08
N LYS A 77 20.51 -4.73 4.96
CA LYS A 77 21.35 -4.28 6.08
C LYS A 77 20.68 -3.24 6.99
N THR A 78 19.52 -2.69 6.62
CA THR A 78 18.81 -1.72 7.46
C THR A 78 18.24 -2.39 8.70
N PRO A 79 18.56 -1.89 9.92
CA PRO A 79 18.00 -2.44 11.16
C PRO A 79 16.47 -2.43 11.14
N GLY A 80 15.85 -3.53 11.59
CA GLY A 80 14.40 -3.66 11.64
C GLY A 80 13.76 -4.27 10.39
N ILE A 81 14.49 -4.45 9.30
CA ILE A 81 14.02 -5.22 8.14
C ILE A 81 14.15 -6.72 8.42
N CYS A 82 13.07 -7.46 8.14
CA CYS A 82 13.03 -8.92 8.19
C CYS A 82 13.30 -9.51 6.80
N SER A 83 12.59 -9.01 5.79
CA SER A 83 12.72 -9.50 4.40
C SER A 83 12.14 -8.51 3.40
N ILE A 84 12.51 -8.69 2.13
CA ILE A 84 11.81 -8.10 0.98
C ILE A 84 10.84 -9.19 0.49
N LEU A 85 9.56 -8.86 0.31
CA LEU A 85 8.55 -9.86 -0.06
C LEU A 85 8.70 -10.30 -1.52
N GLY A 86 8.30 -11.54 -1.78
CA GLY A 86 8.29 -12.16 -3.10
C GLY A 86 7.27 -13.30 -3.18
N LEU A 87 6.67 -13.50 -4.36
CA LEU A 87 5.65 -14.51 -4.64
C LEU A 87 6.18 -15.70 -5.49
N GLY A 88 7.49 -15.76 -5.76
CA GLY A 88 8.09 -16.76 -6.64
C GLY A 88 8.65 -18.00 -5.93
N HIS A 89 8.65 -19.14 -6.65
CA HIS A 89 9.29 -20.40 -6.22
C HIS A 89 10.81 -20.26 -6.00
N GLU A 90 11.44 -19.26 -6.64
CA GLU A 90 12.86 -18.93 -6.49
C GLU A 90 13.16 -17.95 -5.34
N GLY A 91 12.15 -17.48 -4.60
CA GLY A 91 12.33 -16.65 -3.40
C GLY A 91 12.85 -15.23 -3.63
N GLY A 92 12.86 -14.75 -4.89
CA GLY A 92 13.26 -13.39 -5.25
C GLY A 92 12.20 -12.33 -4.93
N PRO A 93 12.60 -11.06 -4.69
CA PRO A 93 11.66 -9.95 -4.51
C PRO A 93 10.68 -9.84 -5.68
N THR A 94 9.40 -9.61 -5.38
CA THR A 94 8.38 -9.40 -6.42
C THR A 94 7.92 -7.94 -6.38
N PRO A 95 7.88 -7.25 -7.54
CA PRO A 95 7.41 -5.88 -7.59
C PRO A 95 5.91 -5.80 -7.30
N VAL A 96 5.52 -4.76 -6.56
CA VAL A 96 4.14 -4.34 -6.36
C VAL A 96 3.75 -3.43 -7.53
N PRO A 97 2.63 -3.71 -8.23
CA PRO A 97 2.17 -2.85 -9.30
C PRO A 97 2.05 -1.39 -8.85
N ARG A 98 2.56 -0.46 -9.66
CA ARG A 98 2.54 0.99 -9.36
C ARG A 98 1.12 1.46 -9.04
N ASP A 99 0.13 1.04 -9.82
CA ASP A 99 -1.27 1.43 -9.65
C ASP A 99 -1.81 1.05 -8.26
N GLN A 100 -1.39 -0.08 -7.69
CA GLN A 100 -1.80 -0.48 -6.33
C GLN A 100 -1.20 0.46 -5.28
N VAL A 101 0.07 0.82 -5.41
CA VAL A 101 0.74 1.75 -4.49
C VAL A 101 0.16 3.15 -4.60
N GLU A 102 -0.09 3.64 -5.81
CA GLU A 102 -0.71 4.95 -6.04
C GLU A 102 -2.16 4.98 -5.53
N SER A 103 -2.93 3.90 -5.73
CA SER A 103 -4.28 3.79 -5.16
C SER A 103 -4.24 3.88 -3.63
N LEU A 104 -3.27 3.22 -2.97
CA LEU A 104 -3.09 3.35 -1.52
C LEU A 104 -2.70 4.76 -1.09
N ARG A 105 -1.87 5.46 -1.87
CA ARG A 105 -1.51 6.86 -1.61
C ARG A 105 -2.74 7.76 -1.68
N VAL A 106 -3.58 7.60 -2.69
CA VAL A 106 -4.84 8.32 -2.82
C VAL A 106 -5.77 8.02 -1.64
N LEU A 107 -5.93 6.74 -1.28
CA LEU A 107 -6.77 6.33 -0.16
C LEU A 107 -6.32 6.97 1.16
N VAL A 108 -5.03 6.85 1.47
CA VAL A 108 -4.44 7.41 2.70
C VAL A 108 -4.51 8.95 2.71
N GLY A 109 -4.29 9.59 1.56
CA GLY A 109 -4.33 11.04 1.42
C GLY A 109 -5.73 11.65 1.43
N SER A 110 -6.76 10.88 1.09
CA SER A 110 -8.15 11.36 0.99
C SER A 110 -8.80 11.70 2.33
N GLY A 111 -8.26 11.22 3.45
CA GLY A 111 -8.87 11.35 4.77
C GLY A 111 -10.16 10.54 4.94
N THR A 112 -10.48 9.64 4.00
CA THR A 112 -11.62 8.73 4.09
C THR A 112 -11.39 7.69 5.19
N ASP A 113 -12.47 7.23 5.83
CA ASP A 113 -12.40 6.11 6.76
C ASP A 113 -11.91 4.83 6.03
N LEU A 114 -10.76 4.33 6.46
CA LEU A 114 -10.12 3.12 5.94
C LEU A 114 -10.24 1.98 6.96
N ASP A 115 -10.84 0.88 6.54
CA ASP A 115 -11.00 -0.33 7.35
C ASP A 115 -10.25 -1.51 6.73
N PRO A 116 -9.57 -2.37 7.51
CA PRO A 116 -9.10 -3.66 7.05
C PRO A 116 -10.26 -4.46 6.43
N TYR A 117 -10.00 -5.13 5.32
CA TYR A 117 -11.00 -5.93 4.61
C TYR A 117 -10.45 -7.32 4.28
N GLU A 118 -11.35 -8.28 4.03
CA GLU A 118 -10.96 -9.59 3.53
C GLU A 118 -10.30 -9.44 2.16
N TYR A 119 -9.19 -10.14 1.95
CA TYR A 119 -8.46 -10.03 0.69
C TYR A 119 -9.29 -10.66 -0.44
N LEU A 120 -9.49 -9.89 -1.51
CA LEU A 120 -10.26 -10.29 -2.68
C LEU A 120 -9.40 -10.24 -3.94
N LYS A 121 -9.48 -11.30 -4.75
CA LYS A 121 -8.83 -11.39 -6.07
C LYS A 121 -9.78 -11.13 -7.24
N GLU A 122 -11.08 -11.36 -7.01
CA GLU A 122 -12.11 -11.38 -8.05
C GLU A 122 -13.23 -10.37 -7.74
N GLY A 123 -13.78 -9.79 -8.80
CA GLY A 123 -14.86 -8.80 -8.72
C GLY A 123 -14.79 -7.79 -9.86
N GLN A 124 -15.66 -6.79 -9.81
CA GLN A 124 -15.62 -5.70 -10.78
C GLN A 124 -14.51 -4.73 -10.42
N TYR A 125 -13.45 -4.72 -11.22
CA TYR A 125 -12.39 -3.72 -11.11
C TYR A 125 -12.91 -2.37 -11.61
N VAL A 126 -12.67 -1.33 -10.82
CA VAL A 126 -13.06 0.05 -11.13
C VAL A 126 -11.93 1.01 -10.80
N GLU A 127 -11.97 2.15 -11.48
CA GLU A 127 -11.20 3.35 -11.17
C GLU A 127 -12.16 4.44 -10.71
N VAL A 128 -11.78 5.18 -9.68
CA VAL A 128 -12.52 6.36 -9.24
C VAL A 128 -12.15 7.55 -10.12
N VAL A 129 -13.12 8.10 -10.84
CA VAL A 129 -12.90 9.22 -11.78
C VAL A 129 -13.24 10.58 -11.19
N ALA A 130 -14.06 10.62 -10.12
CA ALA A 130 -14.44 11.84 -9.42
C ALA A 130 -14.57 11.64 -7.90
N GLY A 131 -14.34 12.72 -7.15
CA GLY A 131 -14.40 12.75 -5.69
C GLY A 131 -13.02 12.71 -5.01
N PRO A 132 -12.98 12.58 -3.68
CA PRO A 132 -11.74 12.61 -2.89
C PRO A 132 -10.81 11.42 -3.15
N LEU A 133 -11.32 10.36 -3.78
CA LEU A 133 -10.58 9.14 -4.11
C LEU A 133 -10.18 9.07 -5.59
N LYS A 134 -10.27 10.16 -6.34
CA LYS A 134 -9.96 10.19 -7.77
C LYS A 134 -8.56 9.61 -8.08
N GLY A 135 -8.50 8.71 -9.05
CA GLY A 135 -7.29 7.99 -9.47
C GLY A 135 -7.01 6.70 -8.68
N ALA A 136 -7.81 6.38 -7.66
CA ALA A 136 -7.71 5.08 -6.98
C ALA A 136 -8.37 3.98 -7.83
N THR A 137 -7.68 2.85 -7.94
CA THR A 137 -8.16 1.62 -8.59
C THR A 137 -8.39 0.53 -7.56
N GLY A 138 -9.37 -0.34 -7.77
CA GLY A 138 -9.67 -1.44 -6.85
C GLY A 138 -10.89 -2.27 -7.28
N ILE A 139 -11.28 -3.20 -6.42
CA ILE A 139 -12.48 -4.02 -6.60
C ILE A 139 -13.66 -3.31 -5.95
N LEU A 140 -14.72 -3.06 -6.72
CA LEU A 140 -15.96 -2.49 -6.21
C LEU A 140 -16.81 -3.57 -5.52
N VAL A 141 -17.18 -3.32 -4.26
CA VAL A 141 -18.10 -4.18 -3.51
C VAL A 141 -19.23 -3.35 -2.91
N GLU A 142 -20.47 -3.80 -3.11
CA GLU A 142 -21.64 -3.22 -2.47
C GLU A 142 -21.95 -3.95 -1.16
N LYS A 143 -21.71 -3.29 -0.02
CA LYS A 143 -21.89 -3.95 1.30
C LYS A 143 -23.35 -3.99 1.74
N GLN A 144 -24.14 -2.99 1.35
CA GLN A 144 -25.60 -2.88 1.48
C GLN A 144 -26.06 -1.87 0.43
N ARG A 145 -27.26 -2.04 -0.17
CA ARG A 145 -27.89 -1.30 -1.29
C ARG A 145 -27.72 0.24 -1.42
N LYS A 146 -27.06 0.91 -0.47
CA LYS A 146 -26.80 2.36 -0.42
C LYS A 146 -25.36 2.75 -0.09
N LYS A 147 -24.45 1.82 0.22
CA LYS A 147 -23.05 2.11 0.56
C LYS A 147 -22.11 1.22 -0.24
N GLN A 148 -21.48 1.83 -1.23
CA GLN A 148 -20.43 1.22 -2.05
C GLN A 148 -19.07 1.35 -1.34
N ARG A 149 -18.22 0.34 -1.53
CA ARG A 149 -16.85 0.32 -1.01
C ARG A 149 -15.87 -0.03 -2.11
N LEU A 150 -14.77 0.68 -2.15
CA LEU A 150 -13.61 0.33 -2.95
C LEU A 150 -12.67 -0.53 -2.12
N ILE A 151 -12.33 -1.71 -2.63
CA ILE A 151 -11.37 -2.62 -2.00
C ILE A 151 -10.06 -2.57 -2.78
N VAL A 152 -8.99 -2.15 -2.12
CA VAL A 152 -7.64 -2.19 -2.70
C VAL A 152 -6.91 -3.39 -2.11
N SER A 153 -6.65 -4.38 -2.96
CA SER A 153 -5.95 -5.63 -2.61
C SER A 153 -4.48 -5.56 -3.00
N LEU A 154 -3.61 -5.98 -2.08
CA LEU A 154 -2.18 -6.15 -2.29
C LEU A 154 -1.81 -7.63 -2.33
N ASP A 155 -1.58 -8.12 -3.55
CA ASP A 155 -1.41 -9.56 -3.80
C ASP A 155 -0.20 -10.14 -3.07
N ILE A 156 0.91 -9.40 -3.04
CA ILE A 156 2.17 -9.82 -2.40
C ILE A 156 2.08 -9.96 -0.88
N MET A 157 1.13 -9.27 -0.26
CA MET A 157 0.92 -9.27 1.19
C MET A 157 -0.29 -10.12 1.60
N ASN A 158 -1.12 -10.55 0.65
CA ASN A 158 -2.43 -11.16 0.92
C ASN A 158 -3.27 -10.31 1.88
N GLN A 159 -3.21 -8.98 1.72
CA GLN A 159 -3.91 -7.99 2.56
C GLN A 159 -4.73 -7.06 1.68
N ALA A 160 -5.85 -6.56 2.23
CA ALA A 160 -6.70 -5.59 1.56
C ALA A 160 -7.21 -4.51 2.53
N VAL A 161 -7.51 -3.34 1.96
CA VAL A 161 -8.15 -2.22 2.65
C VAL A 161 -9.42 -1.83 1.92
N SER A 162 -10.46 -1.47 2.67
CA SER A 162 -11.69 -0.91 2.14
C SER A 162 -11.80 0.59 2.43
N ALA A 163 -12.24 1.35 1.44
CA ALA A 163 -12.62 2.76 1.56
C ALA A 163 -14.10 2.95 1.20
N SER A 164 -14.79 3.85 1.90
CA SER A 164 -16.19 4.18 1.59
C SER A 164 -16.27 5.10 0.37
N LEU A 165 -17.07 4.70 -0.63
CA LEU A 165 -17.35 5.50 -1.81
C LEU A 165 -18.64 6.30 -1.56
N GLU A 166 -18.56 7.31 -0.71
CA GLU A 166 -19.65 8.29 -0.59
C GLU A 166 -19.37 9.43 -1.58
N ALA A 167 -20.31 9.70 -2.48
CA ALA A 167 -20.23 10.74 -3.52
C ALA A 167 -19.03 10.63 -4.50
N CYS A 168 -18.54 9.41 -4.75
CA CYS A 168 -17.53 9.14 -5.77
C CYS A 168 -18.17 8.58 -7.04
N GLU A 169 -17.63 8.95 -8.20
CA GLU A 169 -18.00 8.36 -9.49
C GLU A 169 -16.92 7.36 -9.90
N VAL A 170 -17.33 6.20 -10.42
CA VAL A 170 -16.43 5.09 -10.74
C VAL A 170 -16.70 4.55 -12.14
N GLU A 171 -15.64 4.16 -12.84
CA GLU A 171 -15.70 3.56 -14.17
C GLU A 171 -15.06 2.16 -14.17
N PRO A 172 -15.49 1.22 -15.04
CA PRO A 172 -14.86 -0.09 -15.15
C PRO A 172 -13.38 0.03 -15.56
N TYR A 173 -12.50 -0.57 -14.76
CA TYR A 173 -11.06 -0.60 -15.00
C TYR A 173 -10.66 -1.98 -15.52
N ARG A 174 -10.09 -2.05 -16.73
CA ARG A 174 -9.48 -3.29 -17.23
C ARG A 174 -8.03 -3.35 -16.78
N LYS A 175 -7.72 -4.32 -15.92
CA LYS A 175 -6.35 -4.71 -15.58
C LYS A 175 -5.69 -5.24 -16.87
N SER A 176 -4.75 -4.48 -17.43
CA SER A 176 -3.93 -4.92 -18.58
C SER A 176 -2.88 -5.93 -18.17
#